data_AF-A0A4Z0R0G5-F1
#
_entry.id   AF-A0A4Z0R0G5-F1
#
_cell.length_a   1.000
_cell.length_b   1.000
_cell.length_c   1.000
_cell.angle_alpha   90.00
_cell.angle_beta   90.00
_cell.angle_gamma   90.00
#
_symmetry.space_group_name_H-M   'P 1'
#
loop_
_entity.id
_entity.type
_entity.pdbx_description
1 polymer ?
#
loop_
_entity_poly.entity_id
_entity_poly.type
_entity_poly.pdbx_seq_one_letter_code
_entity_poly.pdbx_strand_id
1 'polypeptide(L)' 'MYNALVEKIEVLTPAHFVFELKSGMRVVEEIEE' A
#
# COMPACT_ATOMS: atom_id res chain seq x y z
N MET A 1 -7.41 8.36 -3.51
CA MET A 1 -8.65 7.69 -3.96
C MET A 1 -8.56 6.15 -3.87
N TYR A 2 -7.66 5.59 -3.06
CA TYR A 2 -7.44 4.12 -2.97
C TYR A 2 -8.13 3.45 -1.77
N ASN A 3 -8.61 4.23 -0.79
CA ASN A 3 -9.09 3.72 0.51
C ASN A 3 -10.26 2.72 0.43
N ALA A 4 -11.08 2.74 -0.63
CA ALA A 4 -12.18 1.80 -0.78
C ALA A 4 -11.74 0.41 -1.30
N LEU A 5 -10.55 0.35 -1.92
CA LEU A 5 -10.00 -0.82 -2.59
C LEU A 5 -8.94 -1.54 -1.75
N VAL A 6 -8.39 -0.88 -0.74
CA VAL A 6 -7.39 -1.45 0.17
C VAL A 6 -8.06 -2.36 1.20
N GLU A 7 -7.54 -3.56 1.33
CA GLU A 7 -7.90 -4.54 2.34
C GLU A 7 -6.96 -4.43 3.55
N LYS A 8 -5.65 -4.27 3.29
CA LYS A 8 -4.62 -4.18 4.33
C LYS A 8 -3.52 -3.19 3.94
N ILE A 9 -2.94 -2.54 4.95
CA ILE A 9 -1.75 -1.70 4.82
C ILE A 9 -0.66 -2.28 5.71
N GLU A 10 0.53 -2.48 5.14
CA GLU A 10 1.75 -2.81 5.88
C GLU A 10 2.75 -1.67 5.72
N VAL A 11 3.29 -1.19 6.84
CA VAL A 11 4.33 -0.16 6.86
C VAL A 11 5.65 -0.86 7.17
N LEU A 12 6.57 -0.90 6.20
CA LEU A 12 7.85 -1.60 6.38
C LEU A 12 8.90 -0.68 6.99
N THR A 13 9.03 0.53 6.43
CA THR A 13 9.91 1.60 6.90
C THR A 13 9.24 2.95 6.65
N PRO A 14 9.71 4.05 7.26
CA PRO A 14 9.24 5.38 6.87
C PRO A 14 9.34 5.55 5.35
N ALA A 15 8.29 6.11 4.72
CA ALA A 15 8.17 6.26 3.27
C ALA A 15 8.02 4.98 2.43
N HIS A 16 7.97 3.78 3.04
CA HIS A 16 7.73 2.52 2.34
C HIS A 16 6.43 1.86 2.81
N PHE A 17 5.42 1.90 1.95
CA PHE A 17 4.09 1.38 2.21
C PHE A 17 3.74 0.25 1.26
N VAL A 18 3.16 -0.83 1.79
CA VAL A 18 2.61 -1.92 0.99
C VAL A 18 1.10 -1.95 1.20
N PHE A 19 0.37 -1.78 0.11
CA PHE A 19 -1.08 -1.86 0.06
C PHE A 19 -1.52 -3.19 -0.54
N GLU A 20 -2.24 -3.98 0.23
CA GLU A 20 -2.95 -5.14 -0.28
C GLU A 20 -4.36 -4.72 -0.68
N LEU A 21 -4.70 -4.90 -1.94
CA LEU A 21 -6.01 -4.59 -2.48
C LEU A 21 -6.96 -5.78 -2.32
N LYS A 22 -8.26 -5.52 -2.28
CA LYS A 22 -9.32 -6.55 -2.23
C LYS A 22 -9.28 -7.55 -3.38
N SER A 23 -8.64 -7.19 -4.49
CA SER A 23 -8.40 -8.07 -5.64
C SER A 23 -7.27 -9.08 -5.40
N GLY A 24 -6.56 -9.01 -4.27
CA GLY A 24 -5.33 -9.75 -3.99
C GLY A 24 -4.07 -9.15 -4.62
N MET A 25 -4.20 -8.01 -5.31
CA MET A 25 -3.06 -7.29 -5.86
C MET A 25 -2.28 -6.56 -4.76
N ARG A 26 -0.95 -6.61 -4.83
CA ARG A 26 -0.05 -5.89 -3.92
C ARG A 26 0.57 -4.71 -4.65
N VAL A 27 0.44 -3.53 -4.06
CA VAL A 27 1.04 -2.29 -4.55
C VAL A 27 2.08 -1.84 -3.54
N VAL A 28 3.30 -1.61 -4.01
CA VAL A 28 4.40 -1.07 -3.22
C VAL A 28 4.53 0.40 -3.59
N GLU A 29 4.48 1.27 -2.58
CA GLU A 29 4.68 2.69 -2.72
C GLU A 29 5.91 3.10 -1.91
N GLU A 30 6.92 3.58 -2.62
CA GLU A 30 8.13 4.17 -2.07
C GLU A 30 8.09 5.66 -2.40
N ILE A 31 8.08 6.51 -1.38
CA ILE A 31 8.13 7.96 -1.59
C ILE A 31 9.60 8.36 -1.71
N GLU A 32 10.05 8.66 -2.92
CA GLU A 32 11.31 9.38 -3.16
C GLU A 32 11.06 10.89 -2.96
N GLU A 33 11.94 11.57 -2.21
CA GLU A 33 11.86 13.02 -1.93
C GLU A 33 12.00 13.91 -3.16
#